data_AF-A0A1F4YGZ4-F1
#
_entry.id   AF-A0A1F4YGZ4-F1
#
_cell.length_a   1.000
_cell.length_b   1.000
_cell.length_c   1.000
_cell.angle_alpha   90.00
_cell.angle_beta   90.00
_cell.angle_gamma   90.00
#
_symmetry.space_group_name_H-M   'P 1'
#
loop_
_entity.id
_entity.type
_entity.pdbx_description
1 polymer ?
#
loop_
_entity_poly.entity_id
_entity_poly.type
_entity_poly.pdbx_seq_one_letter_code
_entity_poly.pdbx_strand_id
1 'polypeptide(L)'
;MPMGKFKKTLGYVTNLGGGGDELDRMVAFLVNSYQDANRVRKALDERFNKGAEFVVGMDRGGRLVKIKRVMEYGKRKYLVEGTDGQWHEPEEKVWAMAMFELGRSNKVT
;
A
#
# COMPACT_ATOMS: atom_id res chain seq x y z
N MET A 1 8.90 10.93 -17.13
CA MET A 1 8.27 11.81 -16.12
C MET A 1 7.02 11.14 -15.54
N PRO A 2 6.64 11.37 -14.26
CA PRO A 2 7.39 12.06 -13.20
C PRO A 2 7.47 11.30 -11.86
N MET A 3 8.52 11.63 -11.09
CA MET A 3 8.72 11.46 -9.63
C MET A 3 7.62 12.16 -8.76
N GLY A 4 6.39 12.28 -9.26
CA GLY A 4 5.39 13.22 -8.74
C GLY A 4 4.13 12.60 -8.13
N LYS A 5 4.04 11.27 -7.96
CA LYS A 5 2.77 10.63 -7.56
C LYS A 5 2.54 10.50 -6.05
N PHE A 6 3.56 10.70 -5.22
CA PHE A 6 3.48 10.53 -3.76
C PHE A 6 4.18 11.67 -3.01
N LYS A 7 3.83 12.93 -3.32
CA LYS A 7 4.58 14.10 -2.83
C LYS A 7 4.54 14.21 -1.31
N LYS A 8 3.41 13.86 -0.69
CA LYS A 8 3.25 13.92 0.77
C LYS A 8 4.06 12.82 1.45
N THR A 9 3.93 11.60 0.95
CA THR A 9 4.66 10.46 1.50
C THR A 9 6.17 10.58 1.27
N LEU A 10 6.62 11.15 0.15
CA LEU A 10 8.05 11.42 -0.09
C LEU A 10 8.63 12.38 0.96
N GLY A 11 7.92 13.47 1.29
CA GLY A 11 8.34 14.38 2.35
C GLY A 11 8.41 13.71 3.72
N TYR A 12 7.39 12.91 4.06
CA TYR A 12 7.37 12.12 5.29
C TYR A 12 8.55 11.15 5.40
N VAL A 13 8.77 10.32 4.37
CA VAL A 13 9.86 9.34 4.32
C VAL A 13 11.23 10.01 4.37
N THR A 14 11.40 11.14 3.67
CA THR A 14 12.66 11.89 3.67
C THR A 14 12.99 12.39 5.07
N ASN A 15 12.00 12.89 5.80
CA ASN A 15 12.17 13.35 7.19
C ASN A 15 12.43 12.19 8.17
N LEU A 16 11.89 11.00 7.88
CA LEU A 16 12.08 9.80 8.69
C LEU A 16 13.52 9.26 8.66
N GLY A 17 14.30 9.59 7.62
CA GLY A 17 15.73 9.24 7.53
C GLY A 17 16.04 7.74 7.68
N GLY A 18 15.08 6.85 7.39
CA GLY A 18 15.23 5.41 7.56
C GLY A 18 14.97 4.87 8.97
N GLY A 19 14.64 5.72 9.95
CA GLY A 19 14.31 5.34 11.34
C GLY A 19 12.89 4.80 11.57
N GLY A 20 12.22 4.35 10.50
CA GLY A 20 10.81 3.93 10.55
C GLY A 20 10.59 2.44 10.79
N ASP A 21 9.33 2.09 10.99
CA ASP A 21 8.88 0.71 11.04
C ASP A 21 9.01 0.01 9.67
N GLU A 22 8.67 -1.28 9.61
CA GLU A 22 8.79 -2.06 8.36
C GLU A 22 7.89 -1.51 7.24
N LEU A 23 6.71 -0.99 7.59
CA LEU A 23 5.81 -0.37 6.62
C LEU A 23 6.39 0.93 6.07
N ASP A 24 6.95 1.77 6.93
CA ASP A 24 7.60 3.02 6.53
C ASP A 24 8.79 2.75 5.58
N ARG A 25 9.59 1.70 5.86
CA ARG A 25 10.69 1.29 4.97
C ARG A 25 10.19 0.77 3.63
N MET A 26 9.13 -0.03 3.62
CA MET A 26 8.53 -0.51 2.36
C MET A 26 7.95 0.65 1.55
N VAL A 27 7.27 1.58 2.20
CA VAL A 27 6.77 2.80 1.56
C VAL A 27 7.94 3.61 1.00
N ALA A 28 9.01 3.80 1.76
CA ALA A 28 10.21 4.48 1.29
C ALA A 28 10.80 3.82 0.04
N PHE A 29 10.90 2.50 0.04
CA PHE A 29 11.37 1.73 -1.09
C PHE A 29 10.50 1.95 -2.34
N LEU A 30 9.17 1.84 -2.19
CA LEU A 30 8.24 2.03 -3.30
C LEU A 30 8.17 3.47 -3.81
N VAL A 31 8.30 4.46 -2.93
CA VAL A 31 8.32 5.87 -3.33
C VAL A 31 9.60 6.19 -4.12
N ASN A 32 10.74 5.60 -3.73
CA ASN A 32 12.02 5.83 -4.39
C ASN A 32 12.24 4.98 -5.66
N SER A 33 11.54 3.84 -5.80
CA SER A 33 11.61 2.99 -7.00
C SER A 33 10.28 2.92 -7.75
N TYR A 34 10.22 3.64 -8.88
CA TYR A 34 9.06 3.61 -9.77
C TYR A 34 8.77 2.22 -10.34
N GLN A 35 9.82 1.46 -10.66
CA GLN A 35 9.69 0.11 -11.20
C GLN A 35 9.02 -0.81 -10.19
N ASP A 36 9.45 -0.77 -8.93
CA ASP A 36 8.88 -1.59 -7.87
C ASP A 36 7.46 -1.16 -7.51
N ALA A 37 7.20 0.14 -7.41
CA ALA A 37 5.84 0.65 -7.23
C ALA A 37 4.89 0.12 -8.32
N ASN A 38 5.32 0.12 -9.58
CA ASN A 38 4.48 -0.40 -10.65
C ASN A 38 4.32 -1.92 -10.61
N ARG A 39 5.35 -2.67 -10.22
CA ARG A 39 5.28 -4.13 -10.04
C ARG A 39 4.26 -4.48 -8.97
N VAL A 40 4.35 -3.84 -7.81
CA VAL A 40 3.41 -4.04 -6.69
C VAL A 40 1.99 -3.62 -7.09
N ARG A 41 1.85 -2.47 -7.75
CA ARG A 41 0.54 -2.01 -8.24
C ARG A 41 -0.10 -3.01 -9.20
N LYS A 42 0.64 -3.52 -10.18
CA LYS A 42 0.11 -4.50 -11.14
C LYS A 42 -0.32 -5.78 -10.43
N ALA A 43 0.49 -6.28 -9.50
CA ALA A 43 0.16 -7.47 -8.72
C ALA A 43 -1.11 -7.26 -7.86
N LEU A 44 -1.25 -6.09 -7.24
CA LEU A 44 -2.44 -5.72 -6.47
C LEU A 44 -3.68 -5.63 -7.37
N ASP A 45 -3.57 -4.91 -8.49
CA ASP A 45 -4.66 -4.76 -9.48
C ASP A 45 -5.10 -6.12 -10.04
N GLU A 46 -4.16 -7.02 -10.30
CA GLU A 46 -4.43 -8.36 -10.83
C GLU A 46 -5.30 -9.19 -9.87
N ARG A 47 -5.05 -9.12 -8.56
CA ARG A 47 -5.88 -9.82 -7.56
C ARG A 47 -7.34 -9.38 -7.65
N PHE A 48 -7.58 -8.08 -7.69
CA PHE A 48 -8.93 -7.54 -7.81
C PHE A 48 -9.55 -7.77 -9.20
N ASN A 49 -8.75 -7.76 -10.26
CA ASN A 49 -9.23 -8.10 -11.61
C ASN A 49 -9.63 -9.57 -11.73
N LYS A 50 -9.03 -10.45 -10.93
CA LYS A 50 -9.42 -11.85 -10.77
C LYS A 50 -10.65 -12.05 -9.88
N GLY A 51 -11.30 -10.98 -9.43
CA GLY A 51 -12.53 -11.03 -8.64
C GLY A 51 -12.34 -11.14 -7.12
N ALA A 52 -11.11 -10.92 -6.61
CA ALA A 52 -10.93 -10.83 -5.16
C ALA A 52 -11.75 -9.67 -4.58
N GLU A 53 -12.55 -9.91 -3.55
CA GLU A 53 -13.28 -8.84 -2.85
C GLU A 53 -12.32 -8.00 -1.99
N PHE A 54 -11.40 -8.68 -1.32
CA PHE A 54 -10.32 -8.08 -0.55
C PHE A 54 -9.03 -8.87 -0.74
N VAL A 55 -7.90 -8.22 -0.49
CA VAL A 55 -6.60 -8.86 -0.37
C VAL A 55 -6.05 -8.68 1.04
N VAL A 56 -5.13 -9.54 1.44
CA VAL A 56 -4.48 -9.45 2.74
C VAL A 56 -3.19 -8.63 2.61
N GLY A 57 -3.01 -7.67 3.51
CA GLY A 57 -1.77 -6.94 3.73
C GLY A 57 -1.32 -7.04 5.19
N MET A 58 -0.30 -6.27 5.54
CA MET A 58 0.23 -6.18 6.90
C MET A 58 0.36 -4.70 7.31
N ASP A 59 -0.09 -4.37 8.52
CA ASP A 59 0.00 -3.01 9.07
C ASP A 59 1.32 -2.75 9.81
N ARG A 60 1.45 -1.56 10.40
CA ARG A 60 2.62 -1.12 11.18
C ARG A 60 2.94 -2.01 12.39
N GLY A 61 1.93 -2.68 12.95
CA GLY A 61 2.09 -3.58 14.09
C GLY A 61 2.35 -5.03 13.69
N GLY A 62 2.60 -5.31 12.40
CA GLY A 62 2.76 -6.67 11.90
C GLY A 62 1.45 -7.45 11.83
N ARG A 63 0.30 -6.79 11.97
CA ARG A 63 -1.01 -7.45 11.97
C ARG A 63 -1.53 -7.57 10.55
N LEU A 64 -2.19 -8.69 10.28
CA LEU A 64 -2.87 -8.87 9.00
C LEU A 64 -4.07 -7.93 8.91
N VAL A 65 -4.13 -7.20 7.80
CA VAL A 65 -5.24 -6.29 7.48
C VAL A 65 -5.85 -6.65 6.13
N LYS A 66 -7.11 -6.32 5.93
CA LYS A 66 -7.74 -6.44 4.62
C LYS A 66 -7.62 -5.13 3.85
N ILE A 67 -7.41 -5.25 2.55
CA ILE A 67 -7.36 -4.14 1.60
C ILE A 67 -8.45 -4.40 0.57
N LYS A 68 -9.34 -3.42 0.36
CA LYS A 68 -10.41 -3.48 -0.63
C LYS A 68 -10.18 -2.43 -1.73
N ARG A 69 -10.62 -2.72 -2.95
CA ARG A 69 -10.65 -1.76 -4.06
C ARG A 69 -12.08 -1.32 -4.32
N VAL A 70 -12.32 -0.02 -4.34
CA VAL A 70 -13.61 0.57 -4.66
C VAL A 70 -13.50 1.48 -5.89
N MET A 71 -14.61 1.64 -6.60
CA MET A 71 -14.76 2.60 -7.69
C MET A 71 -15.60 3.76 -7.19
N GLU A 72 -14.99 4.93 -7.04
CA GLU A 72 -15.67 6.14 -6.57
C GLU A 72 -15.43 7.26 -7.58
N TYR A 73 -16.51 7.86 -8.09
CA TYR A 73 -16.46 8.91 -9.12
C TYR A 73 -15.58 8.54 -10.34
N GLY A 74 -15.66 7.28 -10.79
CA GLY A 74 -14.87 6.77 -11.92
C GLY A 74 -13.38 6.52 -11.61
N LYS A 75 -12.94 6.69 -10.36
CA LYS A 75 -11.56 6.46 -9.92
C LYS A 75 -11.47 5.24 -9.02
N ARG A 76 -10.41 4.44 -9.23
CA ARG A 76 -10.07 3.32 -8.33
C ARG A 76 -9.42 3.87 -7.06
N LYS A 77 -10.01 3.55 -5.92
CA LYS A 77 -9.46 3.82 -4.60
C LYS A 77 -9.20 2.52 -3.86
N TYR A 78 -8.26 2.57 -2.93
CA TYR A 78 -7.96 1.46 -2.02
C TYR A 78 -8.36 1.86 -0.62
N LEU A 79 -9.06 0.97 0.07
CA LEU A 79 -9.45 1.12 1.46
C LEU A 79 -8.76 0.01 2.27
N VAL A 80 -8.42 0.32 3.52
CA VAL A 80 -7.83 -0.62 4.47
C VAL A 80 -8.78 -0.78 5.65
N GLU A 81 -8.97 -2.02 6.10
CA GLU A 81 -9.77 -2.32 7.29
C GLU A 81 -9.00 -1.89 8.55
N GLY A 82 -9.58 -0.97 9.30
CA GLY A 82 -9.10 -0.54 10.61
C GLY A 82 -9.37 -1.60 11.68
N THR A 83 -8.76 -1.42 12.85
CA THR A 83 -8.96 -2.32 14.00
C THR A 83 -10.38 -2.31 14.56
N ASP A 84 -11.13 -1.26 14.24
CA ASP A 84 -12.55 -1.08 14.56
C ASP A 84 -13.48 -1.75 13.54
N GLY A 85 -12.93 -2.40 12.51
CA GLY A 85 -13.69 -3.01 11.41
C GLY A 85 -14.20 -2.00 10.37
N GLN A 86 -13.83 -0.72 10.48
CA GLN A 86 -14.20 0.29 9.50
C GLN A 86 -13.21 0.34 8.33
N TRP A 87 -13.64 0.85 7.19
CA TRP A 87 -12.80 0.99 6.00
C TRP A 87 -12.29 2.42 5.88
N HIS A 88 -10.97 2.57 5.84
CA HIS A 88 -10.33 3.89 5.74
C HIS A 88 -9.54 4.01 4.44
N GLU A 89 -9.67 5.15 3.76
CA GLU A 89 -8.80 5.50 2.63
C GLU A 89 -7.44 5.96 3.18
N PRO A 90 -6.32 5.30 2.80
CA PRO A 90 -5.00 5.79 3.15
C PRO A 90 -4.73 7.14 2.49
N GLU A 91 -3.92 7.98 3.13
CA GLU A 91 -3.59 9.31 2.61
C GLU A 91 -3.07 9.27 1.16
N GLU A 92 -2.25 8.27 0.84
CA GLU A 92 -1.84 7.97 -0.53
C GLU A 92 -1.87 6.45 -0.76
N LYS A 93 -2.25 6.03 -1.97
CA LYS A 93 -2.35 4.60 -2.33
C LYS A 93 -1.06 3.79 -2.14
N VAL A 94 0.12 4.43 -2.04
CA VAL A 94 1.39 3.74 -1.79
C VAL A 94 1.38 3.01 -0.45
N TRP A 95 0.63 3.50 0.52
CA TRP A 95 0.44 2.84 1.81
C TRP A 95 -0.27 1.49 1.66
N ALA A 96 -1.39 1.44 0.94
CA ALA A 96 -2.07 0.18 0.64
C ALA A 96 -1.18 -0.77 -0.18
N MET A 97 -0.38 -0.24 -1.12
CA MET A 97 0.57 -1.03 -1.90
C MET A 97 1.66 -1.64 -1.01
N ALA A 98 2.22 -0.87 -0.08
CA ALA A 98 3.24 -1.33 0.85
C ALA A 98 2.69 -2.40 1.80
N MET A 99 1.50 -2.18 2.38
CA MET A 99 0.82 -3.16 3.23
C MET A 99 0.59 -4.48 2.48
N PHE A 100 0.15 -4.41 1.22
CA PHE A 100 -0.02 -5.59 0.38
C PHE A 100 1.30 -6.32 0.13
N GLU A 101 2.38 -5.61 -0.18
CA GLU A 101 3.69 -6.23 -0.45
C GLU A 101 4.27 -6.91 0.79
N LEU A 102 4.12 -6.29 1.97
CA LEU A 102 4.52 -6.90 3.23
C LEU A 102 3.71 -8.17 3.53
N GLY A 103 2.38 -8.11 3.40
CA GLY A 103 1.53 -9.28 3.57
C GLY A 103 1.82 -10.41 2.57
N ARG A 104 2.26 -10.06 1.35
CA ARG A 104 2.68 -11.03 0.34
C ARG A 104 4.03 -11.67 0.68
N SER A 105 4.99 -10.88 1.15
CA SER A 105 6.34 -11.35 1.49
C SER A 105 6.33 -12.27 2.71
N ASN A 106 5.47 -11.97 3.70
CA ASN A 106 5.36 -12.78 4.91
C ASN A 106 4.68 -14.14 4.69
N LYS A 107 3.83 -14.27 3.65
CA LYS A 107 3.18 -15.55 3.28
C LYS A 107 4.10 -16.54 2.52
N VAL A 108 5.33 -16.15 2.20
CA VAL A 108 6.30 -17.00 1.47
C VAL A 108 7.26 -17.75 2.43
N THR A 109 7.07 -17.60 3.74
CA THR A 109 7.76 -18.42 4.76
C THR A 109 6.80 -19.48 5.28
#